data_AF-A0A2D4MQU4-F1
#
_entry.id   AF-A0A2D4MQU4-F1
#
_cell.length_a   1.000
_cell.length_b   1.000
_cell.length_c   1.000
_cell.angle_alpha   90.00
_cell.angle_beta   90.00
_cell.angle_gamma   90.00
#
_symmetry.space_group_name_H-M   'P 1'
#
loop_
_entity.id
_entity.type
_entity.pdbx_description
1 polymer ?
#
loop_
_entity_poly.entity_id
_entity_poly.type
_entity_poly.pdbx_seq_one_letter_code
_entity_poly.pdbx_strand_id
1 'polypeptide(L)'
;MSILPKCLYLFQTIPIRLEKSFFNELNKITQEFIWLGKKPKIKIKSLQDVKSRGGLGLPIWVLYYSTAALTWTKEWINLTNKRILNLEGHDLQRGWHAFLWERGTKKQQYFHRHLIRDSLL
;
A
#
# COMPACT_ATOMS: atom_id res chain seq x y z
N MET A 1 15.51 -7.78 6.22
CA MET A 1 15.36 -6.30 6.10
C MET A 1 14.31 -5.85 7.10
N SER A 2 14.64 -4.95 8.02
CA SER A 2 13.69 -4.38 8.99
C SER A 2 12.76 -3.32 8.39
N ILE A 3 13.06 -2.84 7.19
CA ILE A 3 12.31 -1.77 6.50
C ILE A 3 10.98 -2.28 5.93
N LEU A 4 10.96 -3.46 5.32
CA LEU A 4 9.75 -4.01 4.69
C LEU A 4 8.58 -4.16 5.69
N PRO A 5 8.75 -4.76 6.89
CA PRO A 5 7.69 -4.82 7.89
C PRO A 5 7.19 -3.44 8.33
N LYS A 6 8.07 -2.44 8.44
CA LYS A 6 7.70 -1.07 8.78
C LYS A 6 6.86 -0.41 7.68
N CYS A 7 7.25 -0.57 6.42
CA CYS A 7 6.46 -0.08 5.29
C CYS A 7 5.10 -0.79 5.19
N LEU A 8 5.05 -2.10 5.47
CA LEU A 8 3.81 -2.87 5.49
C LEU A 8 2.85 -2.38 6.56
N TYR A 9 3.34 -2.12 7.76
CA TYR A 9 2.54 -1.53 8.83
C TYR A 9 1.93 -0.19 8.38
N LEU A 10 2.70 0.66 7.71
CA LEU A 10 2.18 1.94 7.20
C LEU A 10 1.14 1.72 6.08
N PHE A 11 1.37 0.80 5.15
CA PHE A 11 0.39 0.49 4.10
C PHE A 11 -0.91 -0.08 4.64
N GLN A 12 -0.85 -0.82 5.76
CA GLN A 12 -2.03 -1.30 6.45
C GLN A 12 -2.71 -0.15 7.18
N THR A 13 -2.00 0.55 8.06
CA THR A 13 -2.59 1.57 8.95
C THR A 13 -3.02 2.86 8.29
N ILE A 14 -2.46 3.20 7.13
CA ILE A 14 -2.76 4.44 6.41
C ILE A 14 -3.64 4.11 5.20
N PRO A 15 -4.97 4.31 5.30
CA PRO A 15 -5.90 4.08 4.21
C PRO A 15 -5.88 5.29 3.25
N ILE A 16 -4.71 5.58 2.69
CA ILE A 16 -4.50 6.61 1.67
C ILE A 16 -4.20 5.90 0.35
N ARG A 17 -4.78 6.43 -0.73
CA ARG A 17 -4.44 5.99 -2.08
C ARG A 17 -3.06 6.52 -2.41
N LEU A 18 -2.09 5.61 -2.54
CA LEU A 18 -0.75 5.97 -2.96
C LEU A 18 -0.70 6.07 -4.48
N GLU A 19 -0.11 7.15 -4.97
CA GLU A 19 0.13 7.35 -6.40
C GLU A 19 1.30 6.49 -6.91
N LYS A 20 1.34 6.27 -8.23
CA LYS A 20 2.46 5.55 -8.88
C LYS A 20 3.80 6.26 -8.70
N SER A 21 3.79 7.59 -8.61
CA SER A 21 4.97 8.44 -8.35
C SER A 21 5.68 8.03 -7.06
N PHE A 22 4.93 7.90 -5.97
CA PHE A 22 5.44 7.46 -4.66
C PHE A 22 6.14 6.10 -4.73
N PHE A 23 5.55 5.11 -5.43
CA PHE A 23 6.17 3.79 -5.58
C PHE A 23 7.44 3.84 -6.44
N ASN A 24 7.51 4.73 -7.42
CA ASN A 24 8.71 4.92 -8.24
C ASN A 24 9.85 5.52 -7.40
N GLU A 25 9.55 6.49 -6.53
CA GLU A 25 10.52 7.06 -5.59
C GLU A 25 11.02 6.02 -4.59
N LEU A 26 10.11 5.23 -3.98
CA LEU A 26 10.50 4.12 -3.10
C LEU A 26 11.39 3.11 -3.81
N ASN A 27 11.08 2.76 -5.06
CA ASN A 27 11.93 1.87 -5.86
C ASN A 27 13.31 2.49 -6.12
N LYS A 28 13.38 3.80 -6.40
CA LYS A 28 14.65 4.52 -6.60
C LYS A 28 15.51 4.49 -5.33
N ILE A 29 14.95 4.84 -4.17
CA ILE A 29 15.64 4.79 -2.87
C ILE A 29 16.11 3.36 -2.57
N THR A 30 15.27 2.37 -2.83
CA THR A 30 15.63 0.95 -2.63
C THR A 30 16.78 0.53 -3.55
N GLN A 31 16.80 0.99 -4.81
CA GLN A 31 17.89 0.75 -5.74
C GLN A 31 19.19 1.41 -5.29
N GLU A 32 19.14 2.69 -4.91
CA GLU A 32 20.30 3.43 -4.41
C GLU A 32 20.88 2.77 -3.16
N PHE A 33 20.02 2.26 -2.27
CA PHE A 33 20.44 1.50 -1.08
C PHE A 33 21.12 0.18 -1.44
N ILE A 34 20.54 -0.64 -2.32
CA ILE A 34 21.11 -1.93 -2.72
C ILE A 34 22.47 -1.76 -3.38
N TRP A 35 22.59 -0.76 -4.26
CA TRP A 35 23.80 -0.55 -5.04
C TRP A 35 24.78 0.41 -4.36
N LEU A 36 24.44 0.99 -3.21
CA LEU A 36 25.24 1.98 -2.50
C LEU A 36 25.67 3.14 -3.43
N GLY A 37 24.73 3.63 -4.24
CA GLY A 37 24.99 4.67 -5.25
C GLY A 37 25.82 4.22 -6.46
N LYS A 38 26.24 2.95 -6.55
CA LYS A 38 26.96 2.40 -7.70
C LYS A 38 26.00 2.02 -8.83
N LYS A 39 26.54 1.82 -10.02
CA LYS A 39 25.77 1.37 -11.19
C LYS A 39 25.18 -0.04 -10.93
N PRO A 40 23.88 -0.25 -11.18
CA PRO A 40 23.25 -1.56 -11.05
C PRO A 40 23.93 -2.62 -11.91
N LYS A 41 24.34 -3.74 -11.30
CA LYS A 41 24.96 -4.87 -12.02
C LYS A 41 23.92 -5.92 -12.47
N ILE A 42 22.82 -6.03 -11.75
CA ILE A 42 21.76 -7.03 -11.98
C ILE A 42 20.45 -6.29 -12.19
N LYS A 43 19.62 -6.79 -13.11
CA LYS A 43 18.26 -6.24 -13.32
C LYS A 43 17.43 -6.42 -12.04
N ILE A 44 16.75 -5.36 -11.61
CA ILE A 44 15.95 -5.42 -10.36
C ILE A 44 14.87 -6.51 -10.40
N LYS A 45 14.26 -6.76 -11.56
CA LYS A 45 13.28 -7.82 -11.76
C LYS A 45 13.83 -9.21 -11.41
N SER A 46 15.12 -9.46 -11.69
CA SER A 46 15.77 -10.72 -11.33
C SER A 46 15.99 -10.81 -9.82
N LEU A 47 16.27 -9.70 -9.13
CA LEU A 47 16.39 -9.68 -7.67
C LEU A 47 15.05 -9.87 -6.96
N GLN A 48 13.95 -9.43 -7.59
CA GLN A 48 12.59 -9.57 -7.08
C GLN A 48 12.04 -11.00 -7.21
N ASP A 49 12.65 -11.84 -8.03
CA ASP A 49 12.22 -13.23 -8.16
C ASP A 49 12.51 -14.02 -6.87
N VAL A 50 11.84 -15.15 -6.74
CA VAL A 50 12.02 -16.08 -5.62
C VAL A 50 13.40 -16.73 -5.66
N LYS A 51 13.92 -17.05 -4.47
CA LYS A 51 15.24 -17.70 -4.30
C LYS A 51 15.37 -19.02 -5.07
N SER A 52 14.28 -19.77 -5.19
CA SER A 52 14.25 -21.02 -5.97
C SER A 52 14.53 -20.82 -7.46
N ARG A 53 14.27 -19.63 -8.01
CA ARG A 53 14.54 -19.25 -9.40
C ARG A 53 15.84 -18.44 -9.55
N GLY A 54 16.66 -18.40 -8.51
CA GLY A 54 17.91 -17.62 -8.50
C GLY A 54 17.73 -16.13 -8.20
N GLY A 55 16.55 -15.71 -7.72
CA GLY A 55 16.32 -14.35 -7.24
C GLY A 55 16.71 -14.15 -5.77
N LEU A 56 16.49 -12.95 -5.23
CA LEU A 56 16.79 -12.61 -3.84
C LEU A 56 15.54 -12.31 -3.00
N GLY A 57 14.35 -12.36 -3.59
CA GLY A 57 13.09 -12.04 -2.92
C GLY A 57 12.97 -10.56 -2.57
N LEU A 58 13.54 -9.66 -3.37
CA LEU A 58 13.42 -8.22 -3.17
C LEU A 58 11.95 -7.79 -3.24
N PRO A 59 11.46 -6.92 -2.32
CA PRO A 59 10.06 -6.55 -2.31
C PRO A 59 9.63 -5.77 -3.55
N ILE A 60 8.43 -6.11 -4.05
CA ILE A 60 7.73 -5.34 -5.08
C ILE A 60 6.70 -4.46 -4.38
N TRP A 61 7.04 -3.20 -4.12
CA TRP A 61 6.25 -2.30 -3.27
C TRP A 61 4.77 -2.19 -3.66
N VAL A 62 4.49 -2.12 -4.97
CA VAL A 62 3.12 -2.03 -5.48
C VAL A 62 2.31 -3.27 -5.09
N LEU A 63 2.88 -4.47 -5.24
CA LEU A 63 2.19 -5.72 -4.87
C LEU A 63 1.99 -5.84 -3.37
N TYR A 64 2.99 -5.43 -2.57
CA TYR A 64 2.87 -5.40 -1.12
C TYR A 64 1.79 -4.42 -0.65
N TYR A 65 1.69 -3.24 -1.28
CA TYR A 65 0.59 -2.32 -1.02
C TYR A 65 -0.77 -2.91 -1.41
N SER A 66 -0.89 -3.52 -2.60
CA SER A 66 -2.14 -4.15 -3.04
C SER A 66 -2.56 -5.30 -2.11
N THR A 67 -1.62 -6.13 -1.67
CA THR A 67 -1.91 -7.23 -0.73
C THR A 67 -2.30 -6.71 0.67
N ALA A 68 -1.64 -5.66 1.17
CA ALA A 68 -2.06 -4.97 2.39
C ALA A 68 -3.46 -4.36 2.26
N ALA A 69 -3.81 -3.82 1.09
CA ALA A 69 -5.16 -3.34 0.83
C ALA A 69 -6.20 -4.48 0.78
N LEU A 70 -5.82 -5.67 0.30
CA LEU A 70 -6.70 -6.84 0.27
C LEU A 70 -6.94 -7.43 1.66
N THR A 71 -5.99 -7.36 2.60
CA THR A 71 -6.22 -7.84 3.97
C THR A 71 -7.39 -7.10 4.63
N TRP A 72 -7.58 -5.83 4.31
CA TRP A 72 -8.72 -5.05 4.76
C TRP A 72 -10.06 -5.58 4.22
N THR A 73 -10.13 -5.90 2.93
CA THR A 73 -11.35 -6.50 2.34
C THR A 73 -11.76 -7.79 3.04
N LYS A 74 -10.78 -8.61 3.44
CA LYS A 74 -11.03 -9.84 4.22
C LYS A 74 -11.62 -9.53 5.59
N GLU A 75 -11.08 -8.56 6.31
CA GLU A 75 -11.60 -8.18 7.64
C GLU A 75 -13.02 -7.62 7.57
N TRP A 76 -13.32 -6.87 6.52
CA TRP A 76 -14.65 -6.32 6.27
C TRP A 76 -15.69 -7.38 5.95
N ILE A 77 -15.34 -8.42 5.18
CA ILE A 77 -16.26 -9.53 4.90
C ILE A 77 -16.66 -10.25 6.20
N ASN A 78 -15.71 -10.38 7.13
CA ASN A 78 -15.94 -11.11 8.37
C ASN A 78 -16.69 -10.28 9.44
N LEU A 79 -16.67 -8.94 9.35
CA LEU A 79 -17.30 -7.99 10.28
C LEU A 79 -17.07 -8.27 11.78
N THR A 80 -15.97 -8.96 12.13
CA THR A 80 -15.73 -9.42 13.49
C THR A 80 -15.25 -8.30 14.41
N ASN A 81 -14.45 -7.36 13.88
CA ASN A 81 -13.81 -6.33 14.68
C ASN A 81 -14.54 -4.97 14.60
N LYS A 82 -15.60 -4.84 15.39
CA LYS A 82 -16.47 -3.64 15.42
C LYS A 82 -15.72 -2.33 15.68
N ARG A 83 -14.65 -2.34 16.48
CA ARG A 83 -13.89 -1.11 16.79
C ARG A 83 -13.16 -0.57 15.56
N ILE A 84 -12.48 -1.46 14.84
CA ILE A 84 -11.73 -1.12 13.62
C ILE A 84 -12.72 -0.67 12.52
N LEU A 85 -13.81 -1.43 12.34
CA LEU A 85 -14.87 -1.10 11.38
C LEU A 85 -15.52 0.27 11.63
N ASN A 86 -15.70 0.65 12.88
CA ASN A 86 -16.23 1.97 13.24
C ASN A 86 -15.22 3.09 12.94
N LEU A 87 -13.94 2.90 13.25
CA LEU A 87 -12.88 3.88 12.96
C LEU A 87 -12.67 4.11 11.45
N GLU A 88 -13.02 3.12 10.64
CA GLU A 88 -12.95 3.22 9.18
C GLU A 88 -14.18 3.80 8.52
N GLY A 89 -15.27 3.94 9.27
CA GLY A 89 -16.57 4.29 8.72
C GLY A 89 -17.06 3.22 7.76
N HIS A 90 -17.12 1.96 8.17
CA HIS A 90 -17.70 0.87 7.36
C HIS A 90 -19.14 1.19 6.88
N ASP A 91 -19.86 2.03 7.61
CA ASP A 91 -21.20 2.55 7.29
C ASP A 91 -21.22 3.64 6.19
N LEU A 92 -20.06 4.09 5.70
CA LEU A 92 -19.97 5.04 4.59
C LEU A 92 -20.45 4.37 3.30
N GLN A 93 -21.31 5.05 2.54
CA GLN A 93 -21.80 4.57 1.22
C GLN A 93 -20.67 4.22 0.24
N ARG A 94 -19.51 4.90 0.39
CA ARG A 94 -18.27 4.55 -0.29
C ARG A 94 -17.15 4.49 0.74
N GLY A 95 -16.87 3.28 1.20
CA GLY A 95 -15.70 3.00 2.02
C GLY A 95 -14.39 3.15 1.24
N TRP A 96 -13.27 3.17 1.95
CA TRP A 96 -11.94 3.31 1.34
C TRP A 96 -11.64 2.29 0.22
N HIS A 97 -12.21 1.10 0.30
CA HIS A 97 -12.06 0.05 -0.70
C HIS A 97 -12.56 0.44 -2.09
N ALA A 98 -13.51 1.38 -2.20
CA ALA A 98 -13.93 1.94 -3.48
C ALA A 98 -12.74 2.56 -4.24
N PHE A 99 -11.73 3.10 -3.54
CA PHE A 99 -10.53 3.67 -4.16
C PHE A 99 -9.61 2.62 -4.79
N LEU A 100 -9.74 1.34 -4.44
CA LEU A 100 -8.96 0.27 -5.08
C LEU A 100 -9.46 0.01 -6.51
N TRP A 101 -10.76 0.23 -6.76
CA TRP A 101 -11.39 -0.09 -8.05
C TRP A 101 -11.79 1.14 -8.88
N GLU A 102 -12.04 2.30 -8.25
CA GLU A 102 -12.36 3.54 -8.96
C GLU A 102 -11.12 4.09 -9.68
N ARG A 103 -11.15 4.06 -11.02
CA ARG A 103 -10.11 4.61 -11.89
C ARG A 103 -10.24 6.12 -12.16
N GLY A 104 -11.23 6.80 -11.56
CA GLY A 104 -11.53 8.22 -11.81
C GLY A 104 -11.25 9.11 -10.61
N THR A 105 -10.35 10.07 -10.79
CA THR A 105 -9.95 11.13 -9.85
C THR A 105 -11.06 12.18 -9.67
N LYS A 106 -12.23 11.81 -9.13
CA LYS A 106 -13.12 12.82 -8.56
C LYS A 106 -12.69 13.03 -7.11
N LYS A 107 -12.28 14.26 -6.75
CA LYS A 107 -12.13 14.66 -5.33
C LYS A 107 -13.45 14.33 -4.64
N GLN A 108 -13.45 13.32 -3.78
CA GLN A 108 -14.68 12.86 -3.16
C GLN A 108 -15.01 13.76 -1.96
N GLN A 109 -16.02 14.62 -2.11
CA GLN A 109 -16.60 15.40 -1.02
C GLN A 109 -17.14 14.52 0.14
N TYR A 110 -17.29 13.22 -0.07
CA TYR A 110 -17.89 12.33 0.93
C TYR A 110 -17.02 12.11 2.17
N PHE A 111 -15.69 12.28 2.06
CA PHE A 111 -14.80 12.18 3.21
C PHE A 111 -15.00 13.29 4.25
N HIS A 112 -15.66 14.41 3.89
CA HIS A 112 -16.08 15.43 4.86
C HIS A 112 -17.01 14.84 5.96
N ARG A 113 -17.67 13.71 5.70
CA ARG A 113 -18.52 13.02 6.69
C ARG A 113 -17.72 12.14 7.66
N HIS A 114 -16.44 11.91 7.40
CA HIS A 114 -15.60 11.05 8.22
C HIS A 114 -14.59 11.90 9.02
N LEU A 115 -14.83 12.01 10.33
CA LEU A 115 -14.10 12.89 11.25
C LEU A 115 -12.56 12.84 11.11
N ILE A 116 -11.97 11.66 10.94
CA ILE A 116 -10.51 11.49 10.87
C ILE A 116 -9.95 11.79 9.47
N ARG A 117 -10.79 11.71 8.43
CA ARG A 117 -10.33 11.74 7.02
C ARG A 117 -10.65 13.04 6.31
N ASP A 118 -11.54 13.85 6.87
CA ASP A 118 -11.76 15.23 6.44
C ASP A 118 -10.45 16.03 6.40
N SER A 119 -9.56 15.80 7.36
CA SER A 119 -8.25 16.46 7.45
C SER A 119 -7.20 16.01 6.42
N LEU A 120 -7.49 15.00 5.60
CA LEU A 120 -6.57 14.47 4.58
C LEU A 120 -6.90 14.95 3.15
N LEU A 121 -8.00 15.70 2.98
CA LEU A 121 -8.43 16.29 1.71
C LEU A 121 -7.97 17.74 1.54
#